data_AF-A0A3P7ENH1-F1
#
_entry.id   AF-A0A3P7ENH1-F1
#
_cell.length_a   1.000
_cell.length_b   1.000
_cell.length_c   1.000
_cell.angle_alpha   90.00
_cell.angle_beta   90.00
_cell.angle_gamma   90.00
#
_symmetry.space_group_name_H-M   'P 1'
#
loop_
_entity.id
_entity.type
_entity.pdbx_description
1 polymer ?
#
loop_
_entity_poly.entity_id
_entity_poly.type
_entity_poly.pdbx_seq_one_letter_code
_entity_poly.pdbx_strand_id
1 'polypeptide(L)'
;MISETHHSLKRVFYNDLLRNGILRLNLLSFEFRRLINALQASKIKVYLVSGGIYEMVERVAKELNVPEANVYVNRLIYSEDGRCIGFDPSQPTSRSDGKMAVIAELKAKLPAGSGVLMVGDGMTDAAAAPPADAFIGFGGNVARPAVQRATPYYFYSFDDMYAFFQDNGIIRQLD
;
A
#
# COMPACT_ATOMS: atom_id res chain seq x y z
N MET A 1 -5.83 11.50 15.99
CA MET A 1 -4.63 10.86 15.43
C MET A 1 -4.54 11.06 13.92
N ILE A 2 -5.55 10.72 13.10
CA ILE A 2 -5.55 11.12 11.67
C ILE A 2 -5.69 12.65 11.50
N SER A 3 -6.41 13.33 12.42
CA SER A 3 -6.56 14.80 12.47
C SER A 3 -5.25 15.59 12.40
N GLU A 4 -4.21 15.12 13.08
CA GLU A 4 -2.88 15.76 13.11
C GLU A 4 -2.00 15.33 11.93
N THR A 5 -2.34 14.22 11.27
CA THR A 5 -1.62 13.72 10.09
C THR A 5 -1.99 14.49 8.82
N HIS A 6 -3.06 15.28 8.81
CA HIS A 6 -3.57 15.93 7.58
C HIS A 6 -2.58 16.86 6.90
N HIS A 7 -1.87 17.71 7.65
CA HIS A 7 -0.88 18.63 7.06
C HIS A 7 0.46 17.94 6.75
N SER A 8 0.73 16.83 7.44
CA SER A 8 1.99 16.11 7.37
C SER A 8 1.99 14.94 6.39
N LEU A 9 0.84 14.37 6.02
CA LEU A 9 0.76 13.15 5.19
C LEU A 9 1.43 13.38 3.84
N LYS A 10 2.55 12.68 3.61
CA LYS A 10 3.28 12.72 2.34
C LYS A 10 3.19 11.40 1.57
N ARG A 11 2.83 10.29 2.24
CA ARG A 11 2.89 8.95 1.66
C ARG A 11 1.75 8.04 2.10
N VAL A 12 1.26 7.24 1.16
CA VAL A 12 0.33 6.14 1.43
C VAL A 12 0.90 4.85 0.86
N PHE A 13 0.91 3.82 1.69
CA PHE A 13 1.38 2.48 1.38
C PHE A 13 0.18 1.57 1.21
N TYR A 14 0.04 0.96 0.04
CA TYR A 14 -0.94 -0.09 -0.18
C TYR A 14 -0.24 -1.44 -0.17
N ASN A 15 -0.71 -2.33 0.69
CA ASN A 15 -0.44 -3.75 0.51
C ASN A 15 -1.29 -4.33 -0.61
N ASP A 16 -0.76 -5.41 -1.16
CA ASP A 16 -1.32 -6.23 -2.21
C ASP A 16 -2.68 -6.83 -1.83
N LEU A 17 -3.72 -6.06 -2.10
CA LEU A 17 -5.11 -6.51 -2.17
C LEU A 17 -5.34 -7.58 -3.26
N LEU A 18 -4.34 -7.88 -4.10
CA LEU A 18 -4.38 -8.87 -5.17
C LEU A 18 -4.10 -10.30 -4.66
N ARG A 19 -3.68 -10.48 -3.39
CA ARG A 19 -3.28 -11.79 -2.81
C ARG A 19 -4.34 -12.90 -2.84
N ASN A 20 -5.63 -12.58 -2.96
CA ASN A 20 -6.72 -13.57 -2.82
C ASN A 20 -7.34 -14.03 -4.15
N GLY A 21 -6.64 -13.91 -5.29
CA GLY A 21 -7.09 -14.54 -6.55
C GLY A 21 -8.36 -13.96 -7.19
N ILE A 22 -8.85 -12.81 -6.70
CA ILE A 22 -10.05 -12.11 -7.19
C ILE A 22 -9.68 -10.98 -8.17
N LEU A 23 -8.40 -10.83 -8.52
CA LEU A 23 -7.98 -10.01 -9.65
C LEU A 23 -7.39 -10.90 -10.72
N ARG A 24 -8.29 -11.66 -11.37
CA ARG A 24 -8.03 -12.22 -12.69
C ARG A 24 -7.62 -11.09 -13.61
N LEU A 25 -6.32 -11.02 -13.92
CA LEU A 25 -5.70 -10.56 -15.18
C LEU A 25 -6.20 -9.29 -15.91
N ASN A 26 -7.19 -8.51 -15.44
CA ASN A 26 -7.76 -7.39 -16.20
C ASN A 26 -8.58 -6.29 -15.46
N LEU A 27 -8.75 -6.25 -14.13
CA LEU A 27 -9.62 -5.22 -13.51
C LEU A 27 -9.09 -4.66 -12.18
N LEU A 28 -8.13 -3.72 -12.21
CA LEU A 28 -8.12 -2.73 -11.12
C LEU A 28 -9.47 -2.03 -11.14
N SER A 29 -10.15 -1.99 -10.00
CA SER A 29 -11.47 -1.38 -9.91
C SER A 29 -11.35 0.11 -10.26
N PHE A 30 -12.39 0.67 -10.88
CA PHE A 30 -12.41 2.08 -11.26
C PHE A 30 -12.17 2.99 -10.04
N GLU A 31 -12.77 2.60 -8.91
CA GLU A 31 -12.70 3.25 -7.61
C GLU A 31 -11.26 3.27 -7.08
N PHE A 32 -10.51 2.16 -7.22
CA PHE A 32 -9.11 2.11 -6.80
C PHE A 32 -8.23 3.03 -7.66
N ARG A 33 -8.40 2.99 -8.99
CA ARG A 33 -7.66 3.89 -9.90
C ARG A 33 -7.95 5.35 -9.56
N ARG A 34 -9.22 5.70 -9.35
CA ARG A 34 -9.67 7.04 -8.96
C ARG A 34 -9.01 7.48 -7.65
N LEU A 35 -8.99 6.62 -6.64
CA LEU A 35 -8.35 6.87 -5.36
C LEU A 35 -6.86 7.16 -5.49
N ILE A 36 -6.11 6.30 -6.20
CA ILE A 36 -4.67 6.48 -6.39
C ILE A 36 -4.36 7.75 -7.17
N ASN A 37 -5.09 8.02 -8.26
CA ASN A 37 -4.91 9.22 -9.06
C ASN A 37 -5.15 10.50 -8.25
N ALA A 38 -6.18 10.50 -7.41
CA ALA A 38 -6.51 11.67 -6.57
C ALA A 38 -5.48 11.91 -5.45
N LEU A 39 -4.93 10.84 -4.85
CA LEU A 39 -3.81 10.95 -3.92
C LEU A 39 -2.57 11.55 -4.61
N GLN A 40 -2.22 11.03 -5.79
CA GLN A 40 -1.08 11.54 -6.57
C GLN A 40 -1.28 13.00 -6.99
N ALA A 41 -2.49 13.37 -7.45
CA ALA A 41 -2.86 14.76 -7.78
C ALA A 41 -2.71 15.69 -6.56
N SER A 42 -3.02 15.18 -5.36
CA SER A 42 -2.82 15.86 -4.07
C SER A 42 -1.37 15.87 -3.59
N LYS A 43 -0.40 15.48 -4.44
CA LYS A 43 1.04 15.41 -4.17
C LYS A 43 1.42 14.43 -3.07
N ILE A 44 0.58 13.43 -2.82
CA ILE A 44 0.86 12.31 -1.92
C ILE A 44 1.54 11.22 -2.74
N LYS A 45 2.72 10.78 -2.30
CA LYS A 45 3.45 9.70 -2.97
C LYS A 45 2.84 8.36 -2.58
N VAL A 46 2.47 7.58 -3.58
CA VAL A 46 1.92 6.22 -3.40
C VAL A 46 3.04 5.20 -3.53
N TYR A 47 3.02 4.22 -2.62
CA TYR A 47 3.92 3.06 -2.57
C TYR A 47 3.11 1.77 -2.61
N LEU A 48 3.61 0.78 -3.35
CA LEU A 48 3.07 -0.58 -3.35
C LEU A 48 4.05 -1.47 -2.59
N VAL A 49 3.60 -2.08 -1.49
CA VAL A 49 4.46 -2.95 -0.67
C VAL A 49 3.78 -4.30 -0.47
N SER A 50 4.29 -5.31 -1.16
CA SER A 50 3.71 -6.64 -1.24
C SER A 50 4.72 -7.70 -0.81
N GLY A 51 4.27 -8.74 -0.10
CA GLY A 51 5.08 -9.98 -0.02
C GLY A 51 4.75 -11.00 -1.13
N GLY A 52 4.00 -10.60 -2.16
CA GLY A 52 3.83 -11.35 -3.40
C GLY A 52 5.08 -11.23 -4.29
N ILE A 53 4.95 -11.54 -5.58
CA ILE A 53 6.06 -11.49 -6.55
C ILE A 53 5.94 -10.31 -7.51
N TYR A 54 7.09 -9.79 -7.94
CA TYR A 54 7.18 -8.58 -8.76
C TYR A 54 6.34 -8.65 -10.04
N GLU A 55 6.33 -9.81 -10.71
CA GLU A 55 5.62 -10.07 -11.96
C GLU A 55 4.11 -9.83 -11.83
N MET A 56 3.54 -10.02 -10.64
CA MET A 56 2.12 -9.74 -10.37
C MET A 56 1.86 -8.26 -10.12
N VAL A 57 2.79 -7.58 -9.46
CA VAL A 57 2.62 -6.20 -9.00
C VAL A 57 3.03 -5.18 -10.07
N GLU A 58 3.99 -5.52 -10.94
CA GLU A 58 4.53 -4.57 -11.91
C GLU A 58 3.48 -4.04 -12.90
N ARG A 59 2.52 -4.90 -13.32
CA ARG A 59 1.43 -4.49 -14.21
C ARG A 59 0.52 -3.47 -13.52
N VAL A 60 0.20 -3.72 -12.26
CA VAL A 60 -0.60 -2.82 -11.43
C VAL A 60 0.11 -1.50 -11.19
N ALA A 61 1.43 -1.53 -10.90
CA ALA A 61 2.23 -0.33 -10.72
C ALA A 61 2.23 0.55 -11.99
N LYS A 62 2.45 -0.07 -13.16
CA LYS A 62 2.42 0.61 -14.47
C LYS A 62 1.06 1.24 -14.75
N GLU A 63 -0.02 0.50 -14.51
CA GLU A 63 -1.38 0.97 -14.75
C GLU A 63 -1.78 2.15 -13.84
N LEU A 64 -1.25 2.19 -12.62
CA LEU A 64 -1.47 3.25 -11.63
C LEU A 64 -0.46 4.39 -11.69
N ASN A 65 0.47 4.37 -12.67
CA ASN A 65 1.58 5.30 -12.78
C ASN A 65 2.41 5.41 -11.47
N VAL A 66 2.54 4.31 -10.72
CA VAL A 66 3.41 4.23 -9.55
C VAL A 66 4.83 3.94 -10.04
N PRO A 67 5.83 4.80 -9.77
CA PRO A 67 7.20 4.57 -10.20
C PRO A 67 7.74 3.24 -9.63
N GLU A 68 8.56 2.52 -10.40
CA GLU A 68 9.17 1.26 -9.93
C GLU A 68 9.95 1.45 -8.62
N ALA A 69 10.59 2.61 -8.43
CA ALA A 69 11.27 2.97 -7.18
C ALA A 69 10.35 3.05 -5.94
N ASN A 70 9.04 3.05 -6.13
CA ASN A 70 8.03 3.02 -5.06
C ASN A 70 7.37 1.63 -4.92
N VAL A 71 7.86 0.61 -5.63
CA VAL A 71 7.35 -0.77 -5.59
C VAL A 71 8.32 -1.65 -4.82
N TYR A 72 7.89 -2.16 -3.67
CA TYR A 72 8.64 -3.07 -2.82
C TYR A 72 7.94 -4.42 -2.79
N VAL A 73 8.56 -5.43 -3.40
CA VAL A 73 7.95 -6.74 -3.60
C VAL A 73 9.04 -7.80 -3.79
N ASN A 74 8.71 -9.06 -3.50
CA ASN A 74 9.68 -10.14 -3.70
C ASN A 74 10.00 -10.30 -5.18
N ARG A 75 11.28 -10.54 -5.48
CA ARG A 75 11.76 -10.83 -6.82
C ARG A 75 12.16 -12.30 -6.89
N LEU A 76 11.80 -12.96 -7.98
CA LEU A 76 12.23 -14.32 -8.25
C LEU A 76 13.65 -14.31 -8.84
N ILE A 77 14.45 -15.30 -8.47
CA ILE A 77 15.75 -15.57 -9.10
C ILE A 77 15.55 -16.71 -10.09
N TYR A 78 16.04 -16.52 -11.31
CA TYR A 78 16.01 -17.51 -12.37
C TYR A 78 17.42 -18.02 -12.68
N SER A 79 17.56 -19.31 -12.96
CA SER A 79 18.78 -19.89 -13.53
C SER A 79 18.91 -19.53 -15.02
N GLU A 80 20.08 -19.80 -15.60
CA GLU A 80 20.37 -19.54 -17.02
C GLU A 80 19.42 -20.26 -17.99
N ASP A 81 18.88 -21.41 -17.59
CA ASP A 81 17.88 -22.19 -18.35
C ASP A 81 16.42 -21.72 -18.12
N GLY A 82 16.22 -20.60 -17.41
CA GLY A 82 14.92 -19.97 -17.20
C GLY A 82 14.07 -20.61 -16.09
N ARG A 83 14.62 -21.53 -15.28
CA ARG A 83 13.90 -22.10 -14.14
C ARG A 83 13.94 -21.14 -12.94
N CYS A 84 12.82 -21.00 -12.24
CA CYS A 84 12.79 -20.29 -10.97
C CYS A 84 13.54 -21.12 -9.92
N ILE A 85 14.61 -20.55 -9.34
CA ILE A 85 15.49 -21.22 -8.37
C ILE A 85 15.41 -20.63 -6.96
N GLY A 86 14.63 -19.56 -6.77
CA GLY A 86 14.39 -19.01 -5.44
C GLY A 86 13.84 -17.59 -5.45
N PHE A 87 13.87 -16.98 -4.26
CA PHE A 87 13.56 -15.57 -4.05
C PHE A 87 14.83 -14.79 -3.78
N ASP A 88 14.88 -13.54 -4.22
CA ASP A 88 15.93 -12.60 -3.89
C ASP A 88 15.87 -12.25 -2.39
N PRO A 89 16.82 -12.73 -1.57
CA PRO A 89 16.81 -12.51 -0.13
C PRO A 89 17.15 -11.07 0.26
N SER A 90 17.61 -10.24 -0.69
CA SER A 90 17.87 -8.83 -0.45
C SER A 90 16.58 -8.00 -0.36
N GLN A 91 15.46 -8.51 -0.88
CA GLN A 91 14.17 -7.83 -0.80
C GLN A 91 13.65 -7.87 0.65
N PRO A 92 13.37 -6.71 1.28
CA PRO A 92 12.87 -6.68 2.66
C PRO A 92 11.59 -7.49 2.84
N THR A 93 10.72 -7.49 1.83
CA THR A 93 9.42 -8.19 1.79
C THR A 93 9.52 -9.71 1.79
N SER A 94 10.74 -10.27 1.73
CA SER A 94 10.98 -11.72 1.85
C SER A 94 10.83 -12.20 3.30
N ARG A 95 10.82 -11.27 4.27
CA ARG A 95 10.63 -11.54 5.71
C ARG A 95 9.24 -11.08 6.17
N SER A 96 8.78 -11.65 7.29
CA SER A 96 7.46 -11.35 7.87
C SER A 96 7.31 -9.89 8.34
N ASP A 97 8.42 -9.25 8.69
CA ASP A 97 8.52 -7.84 9.10
C ASP A 97 8.87 -6.89 7.94
N GLY A 98 8.93 -7.41 6.70
CA GLY A 98 9.43 -6.65 5.55
C GLY A 98 8.72 -5.33 5.29
N LYS A 99 7.41 -5.27 5.51
CA LYS A 99 6.62 -4.03 5.37
C LYS A 99 7.03 -2.98 6.40
N MET A 100 7.23 -3.40 7.64
CA MET A 100 7.72 -2.54 8.71
C MET A 100 9.11 -1.98 8.36
N ALA A 101 10.01 -2.83 7.88
CA ALA A 101 11.36 -2.44 7.47
C ALA A 101 11.36 -1.42 6.32
N VAL A 102 10.54 -1.64 5.28
CA VAL A 102 10.38 -0.71 4.15
C VAL A 102 9.89 0.66 4.63
N ILE A 103 8.86 0.69 5.49
CA ILE A 103 8.32 1.95 6.00
C ILE A 103 9.36 2.66 6.89
N ALA A 104 10.09 1.93 7.74
CA ALA A 104 11.15 2.49 8.57
C ALA A 104 12.25 3.16 7.72
N GLU A 105 12.76 2.46 6.71
CA GLU A 105 13.79 2.96 5.81
C GLU A 105 13.31 4.22 5.07
N LEU A 106 12.06 4.21 4.59
CA LEU A 106 11.50 5.35 3.89
C LEU A 106 11.29 6.54 4.83
N LYS A 107 10.76 6.33 6.03
CA LYS A 107 10.58 7.38 7.06
C LYS A 107 11.90 8.05 7.42
N ALA A 108 12.99 7.29 7.53
CA ALA A 108 14.32 7.84 7.81
C ALA A 108 14.83 8.82 6.73
N LYS A 109 14.33 8.70 5.49
CA LYS A 109 14.69 9.58 4.37
C LYS A 109 13.72 10.76 4.20
N LEU A 110 12.70 10.89 5.06
CA LEU A 110 11.70 11.95 4.92
C LEU A 110 12.07 13.18 5.74
N PRO A 111 11.64 14.36 5.28
CA PRO A 111 11.64 15.54 6.15
C PRO A 111 10.93 15.24 7.46
N ALA A 112 11.48 15.74 8.57
CA ALA A 112 10.85 15.66 9.88
C ALA A 112 9.39 16.17 9.81
N GLY A 113 8.49 15.46 10.49
CA GLY A 113 7.06 15.76 10.44
C GLY A 113 6.36 15.31 9.15
N SER A 114 6.98 14.45 8.32
CA SER A 114 6.25 13.77 7.22
C SER A 114 5.46 12.57 7.75
N GLY A 115 4.16 12.56 7.51
CA GLY A 115 3.26 11.47 7.83
C GLY A 115 3.28 10.35 6.79
N VAL A 116 3.14 9.12 7.27
CA VAL A 116 3.04 7.89 6.50
C VAL A 116 1.82 7.09 6.96
N LEU A 117 0.95 6.76 6.00
CA LEU A 117 -0.24 5.94 6.22
C LEU A 117 -0.06 4.57 5.58
N MET A 118 -0.38 3.51 6.33
CA MET A 118 -0.47 2.14 5.81
C MET A 118 -1.92 1.75 5.54
N VAL A 119 -2.18 1.14 4.38
CA VAL A 119 -3.49 0.60 3.99
C VAL A 119 -3.33 -0.87 3.60
N GLY A 120 -4.14 -1.75 4.18
CA GLY A 120 -4.05 -3.18 3.85
C GLY A 120 -5.11 -4.07 4.51
N ASP A 121 -5.16 -5.33 4.07
CA ASP A 121 -6.15 -6.33 4.48
C ASP A 121 -5.60 -7.37 5.47
N GLY A 122 -4.32 -7.29 5.85
CA GLY A 122 -3.63 -8.30 6.64
C GLY A 122 -3.04 -7.77 7.95
N MET A 123 -2.79 -8.69 8.89
CA MET A 123 -2.13 -8.34 10.17
C MET A 123 -0.69 -7.87 10.00
N THR A 124 -0.01 -8.25 8.91
CA THR A 124 1.33 -7.72 8.59
C THR A 124 1.27 -6.25 8.17
N ASP A 125 0.11 -5.76 7.70
CA ASP A 125 -0.12 -4.34 7.41
C ASP A 125 -0.37 -3.56 8.68
N ALA A 126 -1.25 -4.10 9.53
CA ALA A 126 -1.54 -3.54 10.85
C ALA A 126 -0.26 -3.42 11.69
N ALA A 127 0.58 -4.47 11.68
CA ALA A 127 1.85 -4.50 12.40
C ALA A 127 2.89 -3.50 11.88
N ALA A 128 2.71 -2.94 10.67
CA ALA A 128 3.60 -1.92 10.13
C ALA A 128 3.28 -0.49 10.64
N ALA A 129 2.28 -0.35 11.53
CA ALA A 129 1.96 0.86 12.26
C ALA A 129 2.06 0.60 13.78
N PRO A 130 3.16 0.97 14.46
CA PRO A 130 4.34 1.69 13.96
C PRO A 130 5.27 0.84 13.06
N PRO A 131 6.14 1.45 12.22
CA PRO A 131 6.52 2.86 12.18
C PRO A 131 5.63 3.78 11.33
N ALA A 132 4.66 3.25 10.57
CA ALA A 132 3.63 4.10 9.97
C ALA A 132 2.88 4.88 11.07
N ASP A 133 2.45 6.10 10.75
CA ASP A 133 1.77 6.98 11.69
C ASP A 133 0.30 6.59 11.88
N ALA A 134 -0.27 5.87 10.90
CA ALA A 134 -1.62 5.33 10.97
C ALA A 134 -1.76 4.06 10.12
N PHE A 135 -2.77 3.26 10.45
CA PHE A 135 -3.19 2.11 9.68
C PHE A 135 -4.69 2.19 9.37
N ILE A 136 -5.03 2.00 8.09
CA ILE A 136 -6.39 1.81 7.61
C ILE A 136 -6.55 0.36 7.13
N GLY A 137 -7.51 -0.34 7.73
CA GLY A 137 -7.88 -1.69 7.35
C GLY A 137 -8.78 -1.68 6.12
N PHE A 138 -8.59 -2.66 5.25
CA PHE A 138 -9.44 -2.83 4.06
C PHE A 138 -10.00 -4.24 3.99
N GLY A 139 -11.32 -4.35 3.85
CA GLY A 139 -12.07 -5.59 3.80
C GLY A 139 -12.85 -5.85 2.52
N GLY A 140 -12.65 -5.06 1.47
CA GLY A 140 -13.45 -5.15 0.25
C GLY A 140 -13.29 -6.46 -0.52
N ASN A 141 -12.13 -7.12 -0.38
CA ASN A 141 -11.90 -8.45 -0.98
C ASN A 141 -12.17 -9.57 0.01
N VAL A 142 -11.52 -9.52 1.18
CA VAL A 142 -11.68 -10.50 2.25
C VAL A 142 -11.74 -9.74 3.57
N ALA A 143 -12.87 -9.84 4.27
CA ALA A 143 -13.01 -9.27 5.60
C ALA A 143 -12.33 -10.18 6.63
N ARG A 144 -11.30 -9.68 7.31
CA ARG A 144 -10.58 -10.41 8.37
C ARG A 144 -10.93 -9.83 9.74
N PRO A 145 -11.60 -10.58 10.64
CA PRO A 145 -11.97 -10.06 11.96
C PRO A 145 -10.79 -9.54 12.80
N ALA A 146 -9.60 -10.14 12.65
CA ALA A 146 -8.40 -9.67 13.34
C ALA A 146 -7.97 -8.26 12.90
N VAL A 147 -8.12 -7.94 11.61
CA VAL A 147 -7.74 -6.62 11.04
C VAL A 147 -8.78 -5.57 11.40
N GLN A 148 -10.08 -5.93 11.38
CA GLN A 148 -11.15 -5.06 11.86
C GLN A 148 -10.95 -4.62 13.32
N ARG A 149 -10.47 -5.54 14.17
CA ARG A 149 -10.16 -5.21 15.57
C ARG A 149 -8.88 -4.41 15.76
N ALA A 150 -8.01 -4.35 14.75
CA ALA A 150 -6.70 -3.70 14.83
C ALA A 150 -6.75 -2.19 14.58
N THR A 151 -7.86 -1.66 14.03
CA THR A 151 -7.99 -0.23 13.72
C THR A 151 -9.44 0.23 13.77
N PRO A 152 -9.72 1.45 14.27
CA PRO A 152 -11.04 2.06 14.15
C PRO A 152 -11.34 2.53 12.72
N TYR A 153 -10.34 2.57 11.83
CA TYR A 153 -10.50 2.98 10.44
C TYR A 153 -10.47 1.77 9.52
N TYR A 154 -11.64 1.24 9.20
CA TYR A 154 -11.80 0.04 8.38
C TYR A 154 -12.84 0.27 7.29
N PHE A 155 -12.47 0.02 6.03
CA PHE A 155 -13.33 0.25 4.87
C PHE A 155 -13.59 -1.02 4.08
N TYR A 156 -14.77 -1.11 3.48
CA TYR A 156 -15.15 -2.21 2.59
C TYR A 156 -15.14 -1.80 1.11
N SER A 157 -15.09 -0.50 0.81
CA SER A 157 -15.02 0.02 -0.55
C SER A 157 -13.95 1.12 -0.66
N PHE A 158 -13.40 1.29 -1.85
CA PHE A 158 -12.51 2.40 -2.13
C PHE A 158 -13.24 3.73 -2.24
N ASP A 159 -14.55 3.72 -2.55
CA ASP A 159 -15.36 4.93 -2.59
C ASP A 159 -15.57 5.52 -1.20
N ASP A 160 -15.85 4.69 -0.19
CA ASP A 160 -15.95 5.15 1.20
C ASP A 160 -14.60 5.66 1.70
N MET A 161 -13.50 4.98 1.33
CA MET A 161 -12.15 5.43 1.66
C MET A 161 -11.80 6.75 0.97
N TYR A 162 -12.22 6.93 -0.29
CA TYR A 162 -12.05 8.16 -1.05
C TYR A 162 -12.82 9.31 -0.41
N ALA A 163 -14.10 9.12 -0.09
CA ALA A 163 -14.92 10.11 0.60
C ALA A 163 -14.30 10.48 1.95
N PHE A 164 -13.87 9.48 2.72
CA PHE A 164 -13.16 9.72 3.97
C PHE A 164 -11.92 10.59 3.77
N PHE A 165 -11.07 10.30 2.76
CA PHE A 165 -9.90 11.14 2.47
C PHE A 165 -10.25 12.54 1.99
N GLN A 166 -11.37 12.74 1.28
CA GLN A 166 -11.84 14.06 0.90
C GLN A 166 -12.35 14.87 2.10
N ASP A 167 -13.23 14.29 2.91
CA ASP A 167 -13.83 14.92 4.10
C ASP A 167 -12.78 15.36 5.12
N ASN A 168 -11.64 14.66 5.09
CA ASN A 168 -10.50 14.89 5.96
C ASN A 168 -9.40 15.74 5.29
N GLY A 169 -9.61 16.25 4.07
CA GLY A 169 -8.66 17.13 3.37
C GLY A 169 -7.34 16.48 2.96
N ILE A 170 -7.27 15.14 2.95
CA ILE A 170 -6.14 14.36 2.42
C ILE A 170 -6.13 14.45 0.90
N ILE A 171 -7.29 14.21 0.28
CA ILE A 171 -7.51 14.44 -1.14
C ILE A 171 -8.09 15.84 -1.28
N ARG A 172 -7.41 16.69 -2.04
CA ARG A 172 -7.89 18.04 -2.34
C ARG A 172 -8.96 17.96 -3.43
N GLN A 173 -10.01 18.76 -3.32
CA GLN A 173 -10.87 19.02 -4.48
C GLN A 173 -10.02 19.72 -5.54
N LEU A 174 -10.12 19.25 -6.79
CA LEU A 174 -9.60 20.01 -7.92
C LEU A 174 -10.66 21.08 -8.21
N ASP A 175 -10.28 22.34 -7.99
CA ASP A 175 -11.07 23.50 -8.38
C ASP A 175 -11.23 23.58 -9.91
#